data_AF-A0A0W8DBI9-F1
#
_entry.id   AF-A0A0W8DBI9-F1
#
_cell.length_a   1.000
_cell.length_b   1.000
_cell.length_c   1.000
_cell.angle_alpha   90.00
_cell.angle_beta   90.00
_cell.angle_gamma   90.00
#
_symmetry.space_group_name_H-M   'P 1'
#
loop_
_entity.id
_entity.type
_entity.pdbx_description
1 polymer ?
#
loop_
_entity_poly.entity_id
_entity_poly.type
_entity_poly.pdbx_seq_one_letter_code
_entity_poly.pdbx_strand_id
1 'polypeptide(L)'
;MARDYMLFDVVIVSARKPKFYTRQRSFRMLDIGHKQVQVYTQGSVYQLSKLTGWVGSRVLYIGDNLFSDLVEPSRANGWRTGAIIRELEDEMHVHRTPEYQRLAFQISKIEELMRSIQNELRSEPIPQNHAFVDQLVNIHEALQTEMENLVNVNFGSVFRADTYPSQFAFLVQRYVDIYSARLENLLEYPSNHTFYPERIAMPHEYPAEAPRYD
;
A
#
# COMPACT_ATOMS: atom_id res chain seq x y z
N MET A 1 -10.68 21.29 23.15
CA MET A 1 -9.50 21.99 22.60
C MET A 1 -8.29 21.98 23.54
N ALA A 2 -8.40 22.20 24.85
CA ALA A 2 -7.22 22.24 25.74
C ALA A 2 -6.67 20.87 26.19
N ARG A 3 -7.39 19.75 25.96
CA ARG A 3 -6.97 18.40 26.40
C ARG A 3 -6.13 17.63 25.39
N ASP A 4 -6.19 18.00 24.11
CA ASP A 4 -5.64 17.17 23.02
C ASP A 4 -4.10 17.31 22.89
N TYR A 5 -3.54 18.41 23.37
CA TYR A 5 -2.10 18.67 23.30
C TYR A 5 -1.27 17.74 24.22
N MET A 6 -1.86 17.20 25.28
CA MET A 6 -1.16 16.31 26.22
C MET A 6 -0.76 14.95 25.62
N LEU A 7 -1.24 14.63 24.42
CA LEU A 7 -0.92 13.37 23.73
C LEU A 7 0.44 13.42 22.99
N PHE A 8 1.07 14.59 22.87
CA PHE A 8 2.25 14.79 22.04
C PHE A 8 3.41 15.38 22.83
N ASP A 9 4.58 14.73 22.77
CA ASP A 9 5.82 15.26 23.35
C ASP A 9 6.33 16.49 22.58
N VAL A 10 6.20 16.47 21.24
CA VAL A 10 6.68 17.53 20.34
C VAL A 10 5.65 17.75 19.24
N VAL A 11 5.28 19.01 19.01
CA VAL A 11 4.37 19.40 17.93
C VAL A 11 5.09 20.30 16.95
N ILE A 12 5.19 19.89 15.69
CA ILE A 12 5.82 20.68 14.62
C ILE A 12 4.74 21.15 13.64
N VAL A 13 4.56 22.46 13.53
CA VAL A 13 3.61 23.10 12.63
C VAL A 13 4.32 23.73 11.42
N SER A 14 3.65 23.73 10.26
CA SER A 14 4.20 24.30 9.02
C SER A 14 5.60 23.75 8.67
N ALA A 15 5.79 22.43 8.81
CA ALA A 15 7.05 21.76 8.48
C ALA A 15 7.50 22.00 7.03
N ARG A 16 6.57 22.32 6.11
CA ARG A 16 6.82 22.50 4.66
C ARG A 16 7.48 21.25 4.05
N LYS A 17 6.86 20.08 4.25
CA LYS A 17 7.22 18.84 3.56
C LYS A 17 7.15 19.05 2.03
N PRO A 18 8.07 18.49 1.23
CA PRO A 18 9.18 17.60 1.60
C PRO A 18 10.46 18.33 2.05
N LYS A 19 10.50 19.66 2.03
CA LYS A 19 11.71 20.45 2.40
C LYS A 19 12.16 20.23 3.85
N PHE A 20 11.27 19.73 4.71
CA PHE A 20 11.59 19.32 6.07
C PHE A 20 12.62 18.18 6.12
N TYR A 21 12.56 17.26 5.17
CA TYR A 21 13.45 16.09 5.10
C TYR A 21 14.77 16.43 4.41
N THR A 22 14.73 17.29 3.39
CA THR A 22 15.87 17.54 2.51
C THR A 22 16.71 18.77 2.89
N ARG A 23 16.12 19.78 3.53
CA ARG A 23 16.82 21.04 3.84
C ARG A 23 17.03 21.20 5.34
N GLN A 24 18.20 21.72 5.71
CA GLN A 24 18.48 22.11 7.09
C GLN A 24 17.97 23.53 7.35
N ARG A 25 16.97 23.64 8.23
CA ARG A 25 16.42 24.92 8.69
C ARG A 25 16.28 24.86 10.20
N SER A 26 16.40 26.01 10.84
CA SER A 26 16.22 26.11 12.29
C SER A 26 14.76 26.05 12.70
N PHE A 27 14.47 25.30 13.76
CA PHE A 27 13.20 25.39 14.46
C PHE A 27 13.03 26.79 15.06
N ARG A 28 11.78 27.26 15.06
CA ARG A 28 11.37 28.44 15.82
C ARG A 28 10.30 27.99 16.80
N MET A 29 10.53 28.21 18.09
CA MET A 29 9.54 27.90 19.12
C MET A 29 8.39 28.92 19.03
N LEU A 30 7.16 28.42 19.02
CA LEU A 30 5.96 29.22 19.11
C LEU A 30 5.48 29.16 20.56
N ASP A 31 5.45 30.32 21.23
CA ASP A 31 4.87 30.41 22.56
C ASP A 31 3.35 30.49 22.43
N ILE A 32 2.68 29.36 22.69
CA ILE A 32 1.22 29.24 22.68
C ILE A 32 0.63 29.30 24.09
N GLY A 33 1.41 29.71 25.10
CA GLY A 33 0.94 29.82 26.50
C GLY A 33 0.75 28.49 27.23
N HIS A 34 0.98 27.35 26.57
CA HIS A 34 0.91 26.01 27.16
C HIS A 34 2.31 25.48 27.45
N LYS A 35 2.70 25.43 28.74
CA LYS A 35 4.07 25.05 29.16
C LYS A 35 4.43 23.57 28.99
N GLN A 36 3.43 22.69 28.83
CA GLN A 36 3.65 21.24 28.77
C GLN A 36 4.05 20.71 27.39
N VAL A 37 3.80 21.46 26.32
CA VAL A 37 4.02 20.98 24.94
C VAL A 37 4.83 22.00 24.18
N GLN A 38 5.95 21.53 23.62
CA GLN A 38 6.82 22.38 22.82
C GLN A 38 6.30 22.42 21.38
N VAL A 39 5.79 23.59 20.98
CA VAL A 39 5.33 23.82 19.62
C VAL A 39 6.43 24.52 18.83
N TYR A 40 6.84 23.88 17.74
CA TYR A 40 7.86 24.39 16.84
C TYR A 40 7.29 24.66 15.46
N THR A 41 7.83 25.67 14.78
CA THR A 41 7.61 25.87 13.35
C THR A 41 8.92 25.78 12.59
N GLN A 42 8.82 25.48 11.29
CA GLN A 42 9.95 25.24 10.39
C GLN A 42 10.75 24.00 10.82
N GLY A 43 12.07 24.11 10.89
CA GLY A 43 12.95 23.00 11.25
C GLY A 43 13.26 22.02 10.12
N SER A 44 13.97 20.97 10.53
CA SER A 44 14.36 19.84 9.70
C SER A 44 14.43 18.56 10.54
N VAL A 45 14.38 17.39 9.87
CA VAL A 45 14.58 16.10 10.55
C VAL A 45 15.90 16.05 11.31
N TYR A 46 16.97 16.58 10.73
CA TYR A 46 18.28 16.63 11.40
C TYR A 46 18.21 17.33 12.78
N GLN A 47 17.50 18.45 12.87
CA GLN A 47 17.33 19.14 14.14
C GLN A 47 16.38 18.38 15.07
N LEU A 48 15.35 17.73 14.52
CA LEU A 48 14.42 16.93 15.32
C LEU A 48 15.15 15.77 15.98
N SER A 49 16.00 15.06 15.24
CA SER A 49 16.85 14.00 15.76
C SER A 49 17.81 14.50 16.82
N LYS A 50 18.35 15.73 16.69
CA LYS A 50 19.18 16.33 17.76
C LYS A 50 18.40 16.67 19.02
N LEU A 51 17.16 17.14 18.88
CA LEU A 51 16.32 17.52 20.02
C LEU A 51 15.78 16.31 20.78
N THR A 52 15.38 15.26 20.05
CA THR A 52 14.66 14.11 20.61
C THR A 52 15.54 12.87 20.81
N GLY A 53 16.67 12.79 20.11
CA GLY A 53 17.47 11.58 20.01
C GLY A 53 16.87 10.50 19.11
N TRP A 54 15.74 10.78 18.42
CA TRP A 54 15.07 9.82 17.55
C TRP A 54 15.82 9.66 16.22
N VAL A 55 16.33 8.44 15.97
CA VAL A 55 17.20 8.14 14.81
C VAL A 55 16.89 6.78 14.19
N GLY A 56 17.03 6.73 12.86
CA GLY A 56 16.98 5.49 12.06
C GLY A 56 15.69 4.70 12.22
N SER A 57 15.82 3.37 12.23
CA SER A 57 14.71 2.41 12.22
C SER A 57 13.88 2.35 13.50
N ARG A 58 14.25 3.12 14.54
CA ARG A 58 13.49 3.25 15.78
C ARG A 58 12.31 4.23 15.67
N VAL A 59 12.20 4.92 14.54
CA VAL A 59 11.15 5.89 14.27
C VAL A 59 10.21 5.31 13.22
N LEU A 60 8.91 5.27 13.53
CA LEU A 60 7.85 5.02 12.57
C LEU A 60 7.16 6.34 12.25
N TYR A 61 7.29 6.80 11.00
CA TYR A 61 6.58 7.97 10.50
C TYR A 61 5.34 7.53 9.75
N ILE A 62 4.17 8.04 10.14
CA ILE A 62 2.89 7.73 9.49
C ILE A 62 2.37 8.98 8.77
N GLY A 63 1.97 8.82 7.52
CA GLY A 63 1.39 9.90 6.71
C GLY A 63 0.40 9.37 5.67
N ASP A 64 -0.31 10.29 5.02
CA ASP A 64 -1.32 10.01 3.99
C ASP A 64 -0.77 10.27 2.57
N ASN A 65 0.21 11.16 2.42
CA ASN A 65 0.78 11.49 1.11
C ASN A 65 2.09 10.74 0.82
N LEU A 66 2.02 9.72 -0.05
CA LEU A 66 3.19 8.91 -0.41
C LEU A 66 4.40 9.75 -0.87
N PHE A 67 4.19 10.78 -1.68
CA PHE A 67 5.26 11.54 -2.34
C PHE A 67 5.90 12.59 -1.43
N SER A 68 5.09 13.38 -0.73
CA SER A 68 5.64 14.43 0.14
C SER A 68 6.11 13.88 1.47
N ASP A 69 5.55 12.75 1.91
CA ASP A 69 5.68 12.30 3.28
C ASP A 69 6.46 11.00 3.45
N LEU A 70 6.49 10.09 2.47
CA LEU A 70 7.01 8.73 2.72
C LEU A 70 8.30 8.39 1.94
N VAL A 71 8.47 8.91 0.72
CA VAL A 71 9.68 8.65 -0.09
C VAL A 71 10.95 9.17 0.60
N GLU A 72 10.93 10.41 1.09
CA GLU A 72 12.12 11.06 1.66
C GLU A 72 12.48 10.52 3.07
N PRO A 73 11.54 10.25 4.00
CA PRO A 73 11.89 9.62 5.28
C PRO A 73 12.51 8.24 5.15
N SER A 74 11.94 7.40 4.27
CA SER A 74 12.45 6.05 4.00
C SER A 74 13.85 6.11 3.41
N ARG A 75 14.08 6.92 2.36
CA ARG A 75 15.36 6.96 1.63
C ARG A 75 16.47 7.73 2.36
N ALA A 76 16.15 8.87 2.96
CA ALA A 76 17.17 9.81 3.44
C ALA A 76 17.49 9.66 4.94
N ASN A 77 16.52 9.21 5.75
CA ASN A 77 16.65 9.21 7.21
C ASN A 77 16.61 7.79 7.83
N GLY A 78 16.33 6.76 7.02
CA GLY A 78 16.25 5.37 7.47
C GLY A 78 15.12 5.13 8.47
N TRP A 79 14.11 6.01 8.48
CA TRP A 79 12.91 5.85 9.30
C TRP A 79 12.02 4.77 8.69
N ARG A 80 11.28 4.06 9.54
CA ARG A 80 10.19 3.19 9.09
C ARG A 80 8.99 4.04 8.70
N THR A 81 8.24 3.62 7.70
CA THR A 81 7.16 4.41 7.10
C THR A 81 5.83 3.67 7.12
N GLY A 82 4.80 4.35 7.61
CA GLY A 82 3.41 3.93 7.57
C GLY A 82 2.60 4.80 6.63
N ALA A 83 1.73 4.22 5.80
CA ALA A 83 0.78 4.96 4.98
C ALA A 83 -0.66 4.77 5.46
N ILE A 84 -1.41 5.87 5.53
CA ILE A 84 -2.87 5.82 5.68
C ILE A 84 -3.50 6.06 4.30
N ILE A 85 -4.15 5.03 3.76
CA ILE A 85 -4.73 5.03 2.41
C ILE A 85 -6.23 4.77 2.54
N ARG A 86 -7.04 5.83 2.53
CA ARG A 86 -8.48 5.71 2.86
C ARG A 86 -9.25 4.91 1.81
N GLU A 87 -8.84 5.04 0.56
CA GLU A 87 -9.40 4.35 -0.61
C GLU A 87 -9.31 2.82 -0.47
N LEU A 88 -8.41 2.32 0.39
CA LEU A 88 -8.32 0.90 0.70
C LEU A 88 -9.64 0.36 1.29
N GLU A 89 -10.36 1.13 2.10
CA GLU A 89 -11.60 0.69 2.73
C GLU A 89 -12.69 0.41 1.68
N ASP A 90 -12.82 1.30 0.70
CA ASP A 90 -13.78 1.17 -0.40
C ASP A 90 -13.42 -0.02 -1.30
N GLU A 91 -12.14 -0.17 -1.67
CA GLU A 91 -11.72 -1.32 -2.46
C GLU A 91 -11.92 -2.64 -1.73
N MET A 92 -11.58 -2.71 -0.44
CA MET A 92 -11.81 -3.91 0.37
C MET A 92 -13.30 -4.24 0.50
N HIS A 93 -14.18 -3.23 0.54
CA HIS A 93 -15.61 -3.45 0.55
C HIS A 93 -16.08 -4.11 -0.75
N VAL A 94 -15.67 -3.57 -1.91
CA VAL A 94 -15.97 -4.15 -3.23
C VAL A 94 -15.44 -5.59 -3.33
N HIS A 95 -14.21 -5.85 -2.90
CA HIS A 95 -13.59 -7.19 -2.95
C HIS A 95 -14.34 -8.24 -2.11
N ARG A 96 -15.05 -7.82 -1.07
CA ARG A 96 -15.86 -8.70 -0.20
C ARG A 96 -17.25 -8.97 -0.75
N THR A 97 -17.68 -8.28 -1.81
CA THR A 97 -18.99 -8.53 -2.41
C THR A 97 -19.05 -9.92 -3.05
N PRO A 98 -20.19 -10.63 -3.00
CA PRO A 98 -20.35 -11.91 -3.67
C PRO A 98 -20.15 -11.84 -5.19
N GLU A 99 -20.53 -10.70 -5.78
CA GLU A 99 -20.37 -10.41 -7.21
C GLU A 99 -18.89 -10.38 -7.60
N TYR A 100 -18.06 -9.62 -6.89
CA TYR A 100 -16.63 -9.57 -7.15
C TYR A 100 -15.96 -10.94 -6.97
N GLN A 101 -16.30 -11.66 -5.89
CA GLN A 101 -15.74 -12.98 -5.62
C GLN A 101 -16.11 -13.99 -6.71
N ARG A 102 -17.34 -13.95 -7.21
CA ARG A 102 -17.80 -14.79 -8.32
C ARG A 102 -17.03 -14.48 -9.60
N LEU A 103 -16.89 -13.21 -9.97
CA LEU A 103 -16.15 -12.80 -11.16
C LEU A 103 -14.67 -13.19 -11.07
N ALA A 104 -14.02 -12.93 -9.93
CA ALA A 104 -12.63 -13.32 -9.69
C ALA A 104 -12.43 -14.84 -9.82
N PHE A 105 -13.36 -15.64 -9.31
CA PHE A 105 -13.33 -17.10 -9.47
C PHE A 105 -13.49 -17.52 -10.94
N GLN A 106 -14.45 -16.93 -11.67
CA GLN A 106 -14.67 -17.24 -13.09
C GLN A 106 -13.45 -16.89 -13.95
N ILE A 107 -12.86 -15.71 -13.74
CA ILE A 107 -11.64 -15.27 -14.42
C ILE A 107 -10.49 -16.25 -14.17
N SER A 108 -10.25 -16.61 -12.89
CA SER A 108 -9.19 -17.56 -12.53
C SER A 108 -9.36 -18.93 -13.20
N LYS A 109 -10.60 -19.42 -13.30
CA LYS A 109 -10.90 -20.71 -13.94
C LYS A 109 -10.73 -20.67 -15.46
N ILE A 110 -11.10 -19.57 -16.10
CA ILE A 110 -10.86 -19.39 -17.53
C ILE A 110 -9.36 -19.31 -17.82
N GLU A 111 -8.59 -18.58 -17.03
CA GLU A 111 -7.13 -18.51 -17.19
C GLU A 111 -6.45 -19.87 -17.00
N GLU A 112 -6.94 -20.69 -16.06
CA GLU A 112 -6.49 -22.07 -15.86
C GLU A 112 -6.80 -22.95 -17.08
N LEU A 113 -8.03 -22.89 -17.58
CA LEU A 113 -8.47 -23.63 -18.77
C LEU A 113 -7.68 -23.22 -20.01
N MET A 114 -7.52 -21.92 -20.25
CA MET A 114 -6.73 -21.38 -21.37
C MET A 114 -5.27 -21.86 -21.29
N ARG A 115 -4.66 -21.85 -20.10
CA ARG A 115 -3.30 -22.39 -19.90
C ARG A 115 -3.22 -23.89 -20.18
N SER A 116 -4.21 -24.68 -19.76
CA SER A 116 -4.24 -26.14 -20.06
C SER A 116 -4.32 -26.39 -21.56
N ILE A 117 -5.26 -25.73 -22.24
CA ILE A 117 -5.47 -25.86 -23.68
C ILE A 117 -4.19 -25.47 -24.45
N GLN A 118 -3.57 -24.34 -24.10
CA GLN A 118 -2.33 -23.89 -24.74
C GLN A 118 -1.17 -24.85 -24.52
N ASN A 119 -1.07 -25.48 -23.34
CA ASN A 119 -0.02 -26.47 -23.06
C ASN A 119 -0.24 -27.78 -23.81
N GLU A 120 -1.48 -28.25 -23.91
CA GLU A 120 -1.84 -29.45 -24.68
C GLU A 120 -1.66 -29.24 -26.20
N LEU A 121 -1.97 -28.03 -26.69
CA LEU A 121 -1.80 -27.63 -28.09
C LEU A 121 -0.35 -27.50 -28.56
N ARG A 122 0.64 -27.48 -27.65
CA ARG A 122 2.06 -27.49 -28.04
C ARG A 122 2.44 -28.75 -28.83
N SER A 123 1.67 -29.83 -28.70
CA SER A 123 1.97 -31.10 -29.32
C SER A 123 1.47 -31.22 -30.77
N GLU A 124 0.29 -30.68 -31.11
CA GLU A 124 -0.21 -30.65 -32.50
C GLU A 124 -1.16 -29.44 -32.75
N PRO A 125 -0.91 -28.59 -33.77
CA PRO A 125 -1.77 -27.45 -34.07
C PRO A 125 -3.04 -27.90 -34.81
N ILE A 126 -4.16 -27.99 -34.08
CA ILE A 126 -5.48 -28.31 -34.65
C ILE A 126 -6.25 -27.01 -34.94
N PRO A 127 -6.66 -26.71 -36.19
CA PRO A 127 -7.32 -25.46 -36.57
C PRO A 127 -8.64 -25.16 -35.83
N GLN A 128 -9.39 -26.20 -35.43
CA GLN A 128 -10.65 -26.04 -34.70
C GLN A 128 -10.48 -25.45 -33.28
N ASN A 129 -9.28 -25.55 -32.70
CA ASN A 129 -9.02 -25.07 -31.36
C ASN A 129 -8.81 -23.54 -31.31
N HIS A 130 -8.52 -22.89 -32.44
CA HIS A 130 -8.29 -21.44 -32.46
C HIS A 130 -9.59 -20.66 -32.21
N ALA A 131 -10.69 -21.05 -32.86
CA ALA A 131 -11.99 -20.39 -32.66
C ALA A 131 -12.53 -20.54 -31.23
N PHE A 132 -12.28 -21.69 -30.58
CA PHE A 132 -12.66 -21.90 -29.19
C PHE A 132 -11.80 -21.07 -28.22
N VAL A 133 -10.49 -20.98 -28.47
CA VAL A 133 -9.59 -20.10 -27.71
C VAL A 133 -10.01 -18.64 -27.85
N ASP A 134 -10.34 -18.18 -29.07
CA ASP A 134 -10.83 -16.82 -29.31
C ASP A 134 -12.13 -16.55 -28.53
N GLN A 135 -13.03 -17.52 -28.45
CA GLN A 135 -14.24 -17.41 -27.60
C GLN A 135 -13.89 -17.26 -26.12
N LEU A 136 -12.92 -18.03 -25.61
CA LEU A 136 -12.48 -17.92 -24.22
C LEU A 136 -11.83 -16.56 -23.92
N VAL A 137 -11.04 -16.02 -24.85
CA VAL A 137 -10.45 -14.67 -24.74
C VAL A 137 -11.56 -13.62 -24.65
N ASN A 138 -12.57 -13.67 -25.52
CA ASN A 138 -13.68 -12.72 -25.49
C ASN A 138 -14.49 -12.80 -24.17
N ILE A 139 -14.70 -14.01 -23.64
CA ILE A 139 -15.37 -14.19 -22.34
C ILE A 139 -14.50 -13.63 -21.21
N HIS A 140 -13.19 -13.86 -21.25
CA HIS A 140 -12.25 -13.34 -20.26
C HIS A 140 -12.26 -11.80 -20.25
N GLU A 141 -12.18 -11.15 -21.40
CA GLU A 141 -12.25 -9.68 -21.53
C GLU A 141 -13.59 -9.12 -21.01
N ALA A 142 -14.70 -9.79 -21.31
CA ALA A 142 -16.02 -9.37 -20.82
C ALA A 142 -16.12 -9.44 -19.29
N LEU A 143 -15.60 -10.52 -18.67
CA LEU A 143 -15.58 -10.68 -17.22
C LEU A 143 -14.64 -9.69 -16.54
N GLN A 144 -13.48 -9.41 -17.14
CA GLN A 144 -12.57 -8.37 -16.64
C GLN A 144 -13.25 -7.00 -16.64
N THR A 145 -13.90 -6.65 -17.74
CA THR A 145 -14.66 -5.39 -17.86
C THR A 145 -15.77 -5.30 -16.80
N GLU A 146 -16.52 -6.39 -16.57
CA GLU A 146 -17.55 -6.45 -15.54
C GLU A 146 -16.97 -6.25 -14.13
N MET A 147 -15.82 -6.87 -13.85
CA MET A 147 -15.14 -6.77 -12.57
C MET A 147 -14.57 -5.36 -12.32
N GLU A 148 -14.01 -4.72 -13.35
CA GLU A 148 -13.51 -3.35 -13.27
C GLU A 148 -14.63 -2.33 -12.99
N ASN A 149 -15.81 -2.55 -13.57
CA ASN A 149 -17.00 -1.73 -13.34
C ASN A 149 -17.56 -1.81 -11.90
N LEU A 150 -17.14 -2.80 -11.10
CA LEU A 150 -17.47 -2.86 -9.67
C LEU A 150 -16.66 -1.87 -8.83
N VAL A 151 -15.51 -1.42 -9.35
CA VAL A 151 -14.66 -0.41 -8.72
C VAL A 151 -15.08 0.98 -9.24
N ASN A 152 -14.31 2.03 -8.95
CA ASN A 152 -14.61 3.37 -9.42
C ASN A 152 -14.72 3.40 -10.95
N VAL A 153 -15.92 3.72 -11.47
CA VAL A 153 -16.24 3.70 -12.91
C VAL A 153 -15.34 4.63 -13.74
N ASN A 154 -14.81 5.71 -13.16
CA ASN A 154 -14.04 6.70 -13.91
C ASN A 154 -12.53 6.40 -13.94
N PHE A 155 -11.99 5.79 -12.88
CA PHE A 155 -10.54 5.64 -12.68
C PHE A 155 -10.08 4.21 -12.37
N GLY A 156 -11.01 3.28 -12.15
CA GLY A 156 -10.71 1.91 -11.74
C GLY A 156 -10.15 1.83 -10.32
N SER A 157 -9.38 0.77 -10.07
CA SER A 157 -8.68 0.55 -8.80
C SER A 157 -7.52 1.52 -8.62
N VAL A 158 -7.33 2.00 -7.40
CA VAL A 158 -6.15 2.75 -6.98
C VAL A 158 -4.92 1.84 -6.98
N PHE A 159 -5.07 0.55 -6.69
CA PHE A 159 -3.96 -0.40 -6.58
C PHE A 159 -3.65 -1.17 -7.87
N ARG A 160 -4.58 -1.23 -8.83
CA ARG A 160 -4.38 -1.95 -10.10
C ARG A 160 -4.70 -1.12 -11.33
N ALA A 161 -3.88 -1.32 -12.36
CA ALA A 161 -4.15 -0.93 -13.73
C ALA A 161 -4.18 -2.21 -14.56
N ASP A 162 -5.38 -2.66 -14.92
CA ASP A 162 -5.66 -3.97 -15.52
C ASP A 162 -5.05 -5.10 -14.66
N THR A 163 -4.16 -5.90 -15.26
CA THR A 163 -3.45 -7.00 -14.61
C THR A 163 -2.28 -6.54 -13.74
N TYR A 164 -1.78 -5.32 -13.92
CA TYR A 164 -0.55 -4.85 -13.28
C TYR A 164 -0.84 -4.00 -12.03
N PRO A 165 0.08 -4.01 -11.04
CA PRO A 165 0.04 -3.01 -9.98
C PRO A 165 0.08 -1.60 -10.59
N SER A 166 -0.80 -0.73 -10.10
CA SER A 166 -0.77 0.68 -10.50
C SER A 166 0.56 1.33 -10.08
N GLN A 167 0.86 2.50 -10.66
CA GLN A 167 2.01 3.29 -10.21
C GLN A 167 1.91 3.65 -8.72
N PHE A 168 0.69 3.86 -8.21
CA PHE A 168 0.46 4.09 -6.79
C PHE A 168 0.84 2.85 -5.97
N ALA A 169 0.34 1.66 -6.33
CA ALA A 169 0.69 0.41 -5.65
C ALA A 169 2.18 0.13 -5.66
N PHE A 170 2.85 0.37 -6.79
CA PHE A 170 4.30 0.22 -6.90
C PHE A 170 5.06 1.14 -5.92
N LEU A 171 4.61 2.38 -5.75
CA LEU A 171 5.22 3.31 -4.80
C LEU A 171 4.96 2.92 -3.35
N VAL A 172 3.75 2.44 -3.03
CA VAL A 172 3.44 1.89 -1.70
C VAL A 172 4.38 0.74 -1.38
N GLN A 173 4.44 -0.28 -2.25
CA GLN A 173 5.29 -1.46 -2.07
C GLN A 173 6.77 -1.11 -1.89
N ARG A 174 7.23 -0.05 -2.55
CA ARG A 174 8.65 0.33 -2.52
C ARG A 174 9.04 1.18 -1.31
N TYR A 175 8.16 2.07 -0.84
CA TYR A 175 8.52 3.13 0.11
C TYR A 175 7.78 3.08 1.44
N VAL A 176 6.83 2.16 1.58
CA VAL A 176 5.99 2.04 2.77
C VAL A 176 6.19 0.68 3.40
N ASP A 177 6.58 0.65 4.68
CA ASP A 177 6.73 -0.61 5.43
C ASP A 177 5.38 -1.23 5.79
N ILE A 178 4.42 -0.40 6.22
CA ILE A 178 3.06 -0.82 6.59
C ILE A 178 2.03 0.17 6.05
N TYR A 179 0.87 -0.29 5.63
CA TYR A 179 -0.23 0.60 5.26
C TYR A 179 -1.55 0.12 5.85
N SER A 180 -2.45 1.05 6.10
CA SER A 180 -3.78 0.76 6.64
C SER A 180 -4.79 1.79 6.15
N ALA A 181 -6.08 1.45 6.16
CA ALA A 181 -7.12 2.40 5.78
C ALA A 181 -7.30 3.52 6.81
N ARG A 182 -7.05 3.20 8.09
CA ARG A 182 -7.28 4.08 9.24
C ARG A 182 -6.16 3.91 10.25
N LEU A 183 -5.84 4.97 10.99
CA LEU A 183 -4.77 4.93 12.00
C LEU A 183 -5.17 4.07 13.20
N GLU A 184 -6.45 4.10 13.52
CA GLU A 184 -7.09 3.39 14.63
C GLU A 184 -6.93 1.87 14.52
N ASN A 185 -6.76 1.34 13.29
CA ASN A 185 -6.50 -0.08 13.07
C ASN A 185 -5.20 -0.55 13.73
N LEU A 186 -4.25 0.34 14.03
CA LEU A 186 -3.04 -0.01 14.77
C LEU A 186 -3.31 -0.29 16.26
N LEU A 187 -4.45 0.15 16.80
CA LEU A 187 -4.85 -0.12 18.19
C LEU A 187 -5.26 -1.57 18.42
N GLU A 188 -5.58 -2.31 17.35
CA GLU A 188 -5.88 -3.75 17.39
C GLU A 188 -4.64 -4.59 17.70
N TYR A 189 -3.45 -4.00 17.65
CA TYR A 189 -2.18 -4.68 17.88
C TYR A 189 -1.55 -4.25 19.21
N PRO A 190 -0.93 -5.19 19.95
CA PRO A 190 -0.19 -4.85 21.16
C PRO A 190 1.07 -4.03 20.83
N SER A 191 1.56 -3.25 21.78
CA SER A 191 2.72 -2.36 21.58
C SER A 191 4.04 -3.08 21.28
N ASN A 192 4.12 -4.39 21.54
CA ASN A 192 5.27 -5.24 21.25
C ASN A 192 5.07 -6.11 19.99
N HIS A 193 4.05 -5.82 19.17
CA HIS A 193 3.78 -6.58 17.96
C HIS A 193 4.91 -6.43 16.93
N THR A 194 5.26 -7.53 16.27
CA THR A 194 6.23 -7.53 15.16
C THR A 194 5.53 -7.98 13.88
N PHE A 195 5.49 -7.10 12.88
CA PHE A 195 4.94 -7.40 11.57
C PHE A 195 5.98 -8.12 10.72
N TYR A 196 5.62 -9.29 10.19
CA TYR A 196 6.44 -10.06 9.27
C TYR A 196 5.81 -10.00 7.87
N PRO A 197 6.47 -9.38 6.87
CA PRO A 197 5.95 -9.34 5.52
C PRO A 197 6.04 -10.72 4.86
N GLU A 198 5.04 -11.05 4.03
CA GLU A 198 5.14 -12.21 3.17
C GLU A 198 6.19 -11.99 2.08
N ARG A 199 6.94 -13.06 1.76
CA ARG A 199 7.97 -13.02 0.72
C ARG A 199 7.29 -12.96 -0.65
N ILE A 200 7.55 -11.89 -1.40
CA ILE A 200 7.12 -11.80 -2.80
C ILE A 200 7.94 -12.82 -3.60
N ALA A 201 7.28 -13.87 -4.07
CA ALA A 201 7.92 -14.89 -4.89
C ALA A 201 8.31 -14.34 -6.26
N MET A 202 9.51 -14.66 -6.71
CA MET A 202 9.94 -14.38 -8.09
C MET A 202 9.42 -15.47 -9.04
N PRO A 203 9.22 -15.17 -10.35
CA PRO A 203 8.66 -16.15 -11.29
C PRO A 203 9.43 -17.49 -11.42
N HIS A 204 10.69 -17.54 -10.99
CA HIS A 204 11.53 -18.74 -11.00
C HIS A 204 11.58 -19.46 -9.64
N GLU A 205 10.93 -18.90 -8.61
CA GLU A 205 10.86 -19.50 -7.29
C GLU A 205 9.65 -20.42 -7.22
N TYR A 206 9.85 -21.63 -6.71
CA TYR A 206 8.74 -22.54 -6.46
C TYR A 206 7.90 -22.03 -5.29
N PRO A 207 6.56 -22.03 -5.38
CA PRO A 207 5.71 -21.77 -4.23
C PRO A 207 6.11 -22.71 -3.11
N ALA A 208 6.33 -22.19 -1.90
CA ALA A 208 6.42 -23.06 -0.74
C ALA A 208 5.08 -23.79 -0.63
N GLU A 209 5.08 -25.10 -0.84
CA GLU A 209 3.87 -25.91 -0.68
C GLU A 209 3.32 -25.65 0.74
N ALA A 210 2.03 -25.31 0.84
CA ALA A 210 1.37 -25.29 2.14
C ALA A 210 1.55 -26.69 2.76
N PRO A 211 1.88 -26.80 4.06
CA PRO A 211 2.00 -28.10 4.69
C PRO A 211 0.69 -28.85 4.48
N ARG A 212 0.76 -29.97 3.77
CA ARG A 212 -0.32 -30.96 3.76
C ARG A 212 -0.42 -31.46 5.19
N TYR A 213 -1.51 -31.12 5.86
CA TYR A 213 -1.90 -31.84 7.06
C TYR A 213 -2.37 -33.22 6.58
N ASP A 214 -1.46 -34.18 6.59
CA ASP A 214 -1.77 -35.61 6.48
C ASP A 214 -2.50 -36.10 7.75
#